data_AF-A0A9P8EXQ3-F1
#
_entry.id   AF-A0A9P8EXQ3-F1
#
_cell.length_a   1.000
_cell.length_b   1.000
_cell.length_c   1.000
_cell.angle_alpha   90.00
_cell.angle_beta   90.00
_cell.angle_gamma   90.00
#
_symmetry.space_group_name_H-M   'P 1'
#
loop_
_entity.id
_entity.type
_entity.pdbx_description
1 polymer ?
#
loop_
_entity_poly.entity_id
_entity_poly.type
_entity_poly.pdbx_seq_one_letter_code
_entity_poly.pdbx_strand_id
1 'polypeptide(L)'
;PVLIAANKLDLFTALPAQLVKKRLEDEITKIRSTRAKGLLDSAIDIEGDDEDREWLGEGGEGDFNFGQMKEAEIEVSVLGGNASAKGEEKTQVDAWWAWIAQQM
;
A
#
# COMPACT_ATOMS: atom_id res chain seq x y z
N PRO A 1 -5.97 -3.65 10.88
CA PRO A 1 -6.14 -4.14 9.49
C PRO A 1 -6.40 -2.96 8.53
N VAL A 2 -6.00 -3.08 7.26
CA VAL A 2 -6.14 -2.03 6.24
C VAL A 2 -6.64 -2.65 4.93
N LEU A 3 -7.69 -2.05 4.34
CA LEU A 3 -8.19 -2.39 3.02
C LEU A 3 -7.80 -1.32 2.00
N ILE A 4 -7.06 -1.71 0.98
CA ILE A 4 -6.82 -0.92 -0.22
C ILE A 4 -7.90 -1.32 -1.24
N ALA A 5 -8.96 -0.50 -1.30
CA ALA A 5 -10.05 -0.67 -2.25
C ALA A 5 -9.67 -0.07 -3.62
N ALA A 6 -9.26 -0.92 -4.57
CA ALA A 6 -8.96 -0.53 -5.94
C ALA A 6 -10.27 -0.24 -6.70
N ASN A 7 -10.74 1.00 -6.55
CA ASN A 7 -12.01 1.49 -7.09
C ASN A 7 -11.95 1.73 -8.62
N LYS A 8 -13.13 1.94 -9.21
CA LYS A 8 -13.35 2.27 -10.62
C LYS A 8 -13.08 1.13 -11.60
N LEU A 9 -13.27 -0.13 -11.17
CA LEU A 9 -13.13 -1.30 -12.05
C LEU A 9 -14.15 -1.35 -13.21
N ASP A 10 -15.17 -0.48 -13.22
CA ASP A 10 -16.07 -0.25 -14.35
C ASP A 10 -15.39 0.41 -15.57
N LEU A 11 -14.20 0.98 -15.38
CA LEU A 11 -13.44 1.59 -16.47
C LEU A 11 -12.55 0.54 -17.16
N PHE A 12 -12.54 0.53 -18.49
CA PHE A 12 -11.69 -0.38 -19.26
C PHE A 12 -10.17 -0.19 -19.01
N THR A 13 -9.77 0.99 -18.52
CA THR A 13 -8.39 1.33 -18.16
C THR A 13 -8.03 0.97 -16.72
N ALA A 14 -8.98 0.46 -15.94
CA ALA A 14 -8.75 0.12 -14.56
C ALA A 14 -7.77 -1.06 -14.46
N LEU A 15 -6.80 -0.93 -13.57
CA LEU A 15 -5.83 -2.00 -13.34
C LEU A 15 -6.45 -3.06 -12.43
N PRO A 16 -6.22 -4.35 -12.69
CA PRO A 16 -6.59 -5.41 -11.76
C PRO A 16 -5.95 -5.20 -10.38
N ALA A 17 -6.64 -5.59 -9.31
CA ALA A 17 -6.17 -5.39 -7.93
C ALA A 17 -4.76 -5.96 -7.67
N GLN A 18 -4.40 -7.09 -8.30
CA GLN A 18 -3.06 -7.67 -8.20
C GLN A 18 -1.97 -6.74 -8.77
N LEU A 19 -2.26 -6.04 -9.87
CA LEU A 19 -1.33 -5.10 -10.46
C LEU A 19 -1.26 -3.79 -9.67
N VAL A 20 -2.38 -3.36 -9.08
CA VAL A 20 -2.40 -2.24 -8.13
C VAL A 20 -1.51 -2.56 -6.93
N LYS A 21 -1.67 -3.76 -6.33
CA LYS A 21 -0.83 -4.23 -5.23
C LYS A 21 0.65 -4.15 -5.58
N LYS A 22 1.06 -4.80 -6.68
CA LYS A 22 2.46 -4.81 -7.12
C LYS A 22 3.01 -3.41 -7.35
N ARG A 23 2.28 -2.54 -8.04
CA ARG A 23 2.74 -1.17 -8.30
C ARG A 23 2.89 -0.34 -7.03
N LEU A 24 2.02 -0.53 -6.04
CA LEU A 24 2.15 0.13 -4.75
C LEU A 24 3.38 -0.37 -4.00
N GLU A 25 3.64 -1.69 -4.00
CA GLU A 25 4.83 -2.29 -3.40
C GLU A 25 6.13 -1.76 -4.03
N ASP A 26 6.18 -1.73 -5.37
CA ASP A 26 7.30 -1.17 -6.14
C ASP A 26 7.52 0.32 -5.83
N GLU A 27 6.45 1.10 -5.76
CA GLU A 27 6.55 2.55 -5.52
C GLU A 27 6.93 2.88 -4.08
N ILE A 28 6.39 2.15 -3.10
CA ILE A 28 6.80 2.28 -1.70
C ILE A 28 8.28 1.93 -1.53
N THR A 29 8.78 0.90 -2.24
CA THR A 29 10.22 0.57 -2.25
C THR A 29 11.08 1.73 -2.74
N LYS A 30 10.65 2.42 -3.81
CA LYS A 30 11.35 3.63 -4.29
C LYS A 30 11.27 4.77 -3.27
N ILE A 31 10.12 4.98 -2.63
CA ILE A 31 9.95 6.01 -1.60
C ILE A 31 10.87 5.73 -0.41
N ARG A 32 10.96 4.47 0.07
CA ARG A 32 11.91 4.05 1.12
C ARG A 32 13.34 4.41 0.73
N SER A 33 13.75 3.99 -0.47
CA SER A 33 15.10 4.27 -1.00
C SER A 33 15.39 5.76 -1.16
N THR A 34 14.38 6.55 -1.52
CA THR A 34 14.52 8.00 -1.73
C THR A 34 14.61 8.73 -0.39
N ARG A 35 13.77 8.36 0.59
CA ARG A 35 13.83 8.90 1.95
C ARG A 35 15.14 8.52 2.64
N ALA A 36 15.64 7.30 2.40
CA ALA A 36 16.94 6.88 2.88
C ALA A 36 18.06 7.83 2.47
N LYS A 37 18.13 8.13 1.17
CA LYS A 37 19.14 9.02 0.60
C LYS A 37 18.96 10.46 1.08
N GLY A 38 17.73 10.96 1.13
CA GLY A 38 17.47 12.33 1.60
C GLY A 38 17.83 12.53 3.08
N LEU A 39 17.63 11.52 3.93
CA LEU A 39 18.07 11.55 5.33
C LEU A 39 19.61 11.53 5.43
N LEU A 40 20.29 10.71 4.63
CA LEU A 40 21.75 10.67 4.58
C LEU A 40 22.36 12.02 4.14
N ASP A 41 21.78 12.67 3.12
CA ASP A 41 22.25 13.97 2.63
C ASP A 41 22.01 15.10 3.65
N SER A 42 20.99 14.98 4.51
CA SER A 42 20.67 15.96 5.56
C SER A 42 21.45 15.74 6.86
N ALA A 43 21.94 14.52 7.10
CA ALA A 43 22.70 14.15 8.30
C ALA A 43 24.16 14.63 8.30
N ILE A 44 24.65 15.21 7.19
CA ILE A 44 25.97 15.84 7.16
C ILE A 44 26.01 17.13 8.02
N ASP A 45 24.84 17.72 8.35
CA ASP A 45 24.72 18.93 9.18
C ASP A 45 24.23 18.68 10.62
N ILE A 46 23.89 17.43 10.98
CA ILE A 46 23.36 17.09 12.32
C ILE A 46 24.03 15.81 12.80
N GLU A 47 25.10 15.96 13.60
CA GLU A 47 25.60 14.91 14.48
C GLU A 47 24.50 14.59 15.51
N GLY A 48 23.60 13.67 15.19
CA GLY A 48 22.48 13.32 16.07
C GLY A 48 21.64 12.17 15.53
N ASP A 49 21.92 10.99 16.10
CA ASP A 49 21.11 9.77 16.15
C ASP A 49 20.74 9.02 14.85
N ASP A 50 21.46 7.92 14.61
CA ASP A 50 21.08 6.85 13.66
C ASP A 50 19.86 6.04 14.15
N GLU A 51 19.42 6.21 15.42
CA GLU A 51 18.35 5.43 16.05
C GLU A 51 16.92 5.84 15.62
N ASP A 52 16.73 7.04 15.04
CA ASP A 52 15.40 7.55 14.65
C ASP A 52 15.04 7.31 13.16
N ARG A 53 15.73 6.40 12.46
CA ARG A 53 15.35 6.03 11.09
C ARG A 53 14.16 5.06 11.11
N GLU A 54 12.97 5.61 11.24
CA GLU A 54 11.72 4.86 11.15
C GLU A 54 11.43 4.46 9.69
N TRP A 55 11.63 3.18 9.35
CA TRP A 55 11.32 2.62 8.03
C TRP A 55 9.94 1.98 8.01
N LEU A 56 9.23 2.10 6.89
CA LEU A 56 7.99 1.36 6.68
C LEU A 56 8.31 -0.12 6.32
N GLY A 57 7.86 -1.05 7.16
CA GLY A 57 8.13 -2.48 7.00
C GLY A 57 9.49 -2.92 7.55
N GLU A 58 9.91 -4.14 7.24
CA GLU A 58 11.10 -4.76 7.83
C GLU A 58 12.40 -4.04 7.41
N GLY A 59 13.22 -3.69 8.41
CA GLY A 59 14.68 -3.58 8.33
C GLY A 59 15.34 -2.56 7.37
N GLY A 60 14.58 -1.76 6.63
CA GLY A 60 15.11 -0.80 5.65
C GLY A 60 15.75 -1.41 4.39
N GLU A 61 16.06 -2.71 4.39
CA GLU A 61 16.77 -3.42 3.32
C GLU A 61 15.81 -4.26 2.46
N GLY A 62 16.03 -4.28 1.14
CA GLY A 62 15.25 -5.05 0.19
C GLY A 62 13.91 -4.42 -0.27
N ASP A 63 13.23 -5.12 -1.18
CA ASP A 63 11.96 -4.66 -1.74
C ASP A 63 10.84 -4.74 -0.69
N PHE A 64 10.05 -3.67 -0.60
CA PHE A 64 8.88 -3.63 0.27
C PHE A 64 7.80 -4.56 -0.26
N ASN A 65 7.18 -5.32 0.64
CA ASN A 65 5.95 -6.05 0.36
C ASN A 65 4.94 -5.87 1.51
N PHE A 66 3.65 -5.90 1.18
CA PHE A 66 2.61 -5.76 2.21
C PHE A 66 2.60 -6.89 3.24
N GLY A 67 3.25 -8.02 2.96
CA GLY A 67 3.43 -9.12 3.92
C GLY A 67 4.27 -8.72 5.14
N GLN A 68 5.26 -7.86 4.96
CA GLN A 68 6.10 -7.32 6.05
C GLN A 68 5.29 -6.53 7.07
N MET A 69 4.17 -5.91 6.67
CA MET A 69 3.31 -5.16 7.59
C MET A 69 2.64 -6.04 8.66
N LYS A 70 2.60 -7.36 8.44
CA LYS A 70 2.06 -8.32 9.40
C LYS A 70 2.87 -8.34 10.71
N GLU A 71 4.15 -8.02 10.67
CA GLU A 71 5.01 -7.92 11.87
C GLU A 71 4.57 -6.78 12.79
N ALA A 72 4.09 -5.68 12.19
CA ALA A 72 3.47 -4.57 12.91
C ALA A 72 1.99 -4.84 13.26
N GLU A 73 1.53 -6.09 13.17
CA GLU A 73 0.12 -6.49 13.37
C GLU A 73 -0.86 -5.79 12.41
N ILE A 74 -0.36 -5.29 11.27
CA ILE A 74 -1.16 -4.63 10.24
C ILE A 74 -1.33 -5.58 9.05
N GLU A 75 -2.49 -6.24 8.99
CA GLU A 75 -2.88 -6.99 7.79
C GLU A 75 -3.39 -6.04 6.71
N VAL A 76 -2.75 -6.06 5.53
CA VAL A 76 -3.14 -5.24 4.37
C VAL A 76 -3.75 -6.13 3.29
N SER A 77 -5.00 -5.82 2.91
CA SER A 77 -5.73 -6.49 1.82
C SER A 77 -5.92 -5.54 0.65
N VAL A 78 -5.75 -6.02 -0.59
CA VAL A 78 -6.00 -5.24 -1.80
C VAL A 78 -7.14 -5.88 -2.58
N LEU A 79 -8.31 -5.24 -2.60
CA LEU A 79 -9.51 -5.76 -3.25
C LEU A 79 -10.02 -4.77 -4.29
N GLY A 80 -10.37 -5.28 -5.47
CA GLY A 80 -10.95 -4.51 -6.55
C GLY A 80 -12.45 -4.32 -6.40
N GLY A 81 -12.98 -3.25 -6.97
CA GLY A 81 -14.41 -3.01 -7.05
C GLY A 81 -14.76 -1.67 -7.69
N ASN A 82 -16.04 -1.33 -7.72
CA ASN A 82 -16.52 -0.04 -8.20
C ASN A 82 -17.73 0.43 -7.38
N ALA A 83 -17.59 1.61 -6.77
CA ALA A 83 -18.66 2.23 -6.00
C ALA A 83 -19.80 2.79 -6.89
N SER A 84 -19.48 3.08 -8.14
CA SER A 84 -20.42 3.54 -9.15
C SER A 84 -20.25 2.71 -10.41
N ALA A 85 -21.34 2.48 -11.13
CA ALA A 85 -21.31 1.88 -12.46
C ALA A 85 -21.97 2.83 -13.45
N LYS A 86 -21.45 2.87 -14.68
CA LYS A 86 -22.07 3.60 -15.79
C LYS A 86 -22.77 2.61 -16.72
N GLY A 87 -23.94 3.01 -17.24
CA GLY A 87 -24.69 2.18 -18.18
C GLY A 87 -25.35 0.97 -17.49
N GLU A 88 -25.21 -0.20 -18.10
CA GLU A 88 -25.84 -1.45 -17.62
C GLU A 88 -24.99 -2.22 -16.60
N GLU A 89 -23.77 -1.77 -16.32
CA GLU A 89 -22.90 -2.43 -15.34
C GLU A 89 -23.44 -2.27 -13.92
N LYS A 90 -23.17 -3.27 -13.08
CA LYS A 90 -23.51 -3.24 -11.65
C LYS A 90 -22.33 -2.76 -10.82
N THR A 91 -22.62 -2.15 -9.69
CA THR A 91 -21.61 -1.86 -8.66
C THR A 91 -21.04 -3.15 -8.09
N GLN A 92 -19.72 -3.24 -7.96
CA GLN A 92 -19.02 -4.37 -7.37
C GLN A 92 -18.42 -3.93 -6.04
N VAL A 93 -19.24 -3.89 -4.99
CA VAL A 93 -18.83 -3.49 -3.62
C VAL A 93 -18.89 -4.65 -2.62
N ASP A 94 -19.44 -5.80 -3.02
CA ASP A 94 -19.70 -6.93 -2.13
C ASP A 94 -18.42 -7.46 -1.46
N ALA A 95 -17.31 -7.53 -2.20
CA ALA A 95 -16.02 -7.96 -1.66
C ALA A 95 -15.50 -7.00 -0.58
N TRP A 96 -15.73 -5.70 -0.72
CA TRP A 96 -15.35 -4.70 0.28
C TRP A 96 -16.22 -4.82 1.54
N TRP A 97 -17.52 -4.98 1.38
CA TRP A 97 -18.43 -5.20 2.51
C TRP A 97 -18.16 -6.51 3.24
N ALA A 98 -17.88 -7.58 2.51
CA ALA A 98 -17.50 -8.87 3.09
C ALA A 98 -16.20 -8.74 3.90
N TRP A 99 -15.21 -8.00 3.39
CA TRP A 99 -13.99 -7.72 4.13
C TRP A 99 -14.26 -6.92 5.41
N ILE A 100 -15.07 -5.86 5.34
CA ILE A 100 -15.44 -5.04 6.50
C ILE A 100 -16.16 -5.91 7.55
N ALA A 101 -17.08 -6.77 7.13
CA ALA A 101 -17.81 -7.66 8.03
C ALA A 101 -16.90 -8.67 8.77
N GLN A 102 -15.76 -9.06 8.18
CA GLN A 102 -14.78 -9.92 8.84
C GLN A 102 -13.95 -9.21 9.91
N GLN A 103 -13.98 -7.87 9.96
CA GLN A 103 -13.24 -7.07 10.93
C GLN A 103 -14.10 -6.62 12.13
N MET A 104 -15.39 -6.95 12.14
CA MET A 104 -16.32 -6.69 13.25
C MET A 104 -16.42 -7.92 14.16
#